data_AF-A0A6N8FPX6-F1
#
_entry.id   AF-A0A6N8FPX6-F1
#
_cell.length_a   1.000
_cell.length_b   1.000
_cell.length_c   1.000
_cell.angle_alpha   90.00
_cell.angle_beta   90.00
_cell.angle_gamma   90.00
#
_symmetry.space_group_name_H-M   'P 1'
#
loop_
_entity.id
_entity.type
_entity.pdbx_description
1 polymer ?
#
loop_
_entity_poly.entity_id
_entity_poly.type
_entity_poly.pdbx_seq_one_letter_code
_entity_poly.pdbx_strand_id
1 'polypeptide(L)' 'MPFLQRGETIIVADAETSGIIPKADRGMMAAVRITAHITVPLLKAGALVGSLCVTESAPRE' A
#
# COMPACT_ATOMS: atom_id res chain seq x y z
N MET A 1 -0.96 -4.82 8.12
CA MET A 1 -1.91 -3.88 7.47
C MET A 1 -3.35 -4.35 7.71
N PRO A 2 -3.99 -3.97 8.83
CA PRO A 2 -5.34 -4.44 9.20
C PRO A 2 -6.42 -4.18 8.15
N PHE A 3 -6.26 -3.11 7.35
CA PHE A 3 -7.15 -2.71 6.25
C PHE A 3 -7.29 -3.83 5.21
N LEU A 4 -6.18 -4.44 4.80
CA LEU A 4 -6.20 -5.51 3.78
C LEU A 4 -6.93 -6.75 4.28
N GLN A 5 -6.80 -7.08 5.56
CA GLN A 5 -7.52 -8.21 6.17
C GLN A 5 -9.03 -7.98 6.22
N ARG A 6 -9.47 -6.72 6.28
CA ARG A 6 -10.90 -6.35 6.22
C ARG A 6 -11.43 -6.20 4.79
N GLY A 7 -10.60 -6.39 3.77
CA GLY A 7 -11.01 -6.21 2.37
C GLY A 7 -11.02 -4.75 1.90
N GLU A 8 -10.39 -3.84 2.65
CA GLU A 8 -10.34 -2.43 2.32
C GLU A 8 -9.20 -2.12 1.34
N THR A 9 -9.53 -1.42 0.26
CA THR A 9 -8.54 -0.83 -0.65
C THR A 9 -7.77 0.28 0.07
N ILE A 10 -6.46 0.28 -0.11
CA ILE A 10 -5.56 1.32 0.41
C ILE A 10 -5.11 2.19 -0.76
N ILE A 11 -5.16 3.51 -0.57
CA ILE A 11 -4.60 4.49 -1.50
C ILE A 11 -3.55 5.30 -0.74
N VAL A 12 -2.33 5.31 -1.26
CA VAL A 12 -1.21 6.10 -0.75
C VAL A 12 -0.77 7.02 -1.87
N ALA A 13 -1.08 8.31 -1.73
CA ALA A 13 -0.67 9.34 -2.67
C ALA A 13 0.84 9.66 -2.58
N ASP A 14 1.41 9.51 -1.39
CA ASP A 14 2.84 9.69 -1.11
C ASP A 14 3.24 8.91 0.16
N ALA A 15 4.15 7.96 0.02
CA ALA A 15 4.65 7.11 1.10
C ALA A 15 5.49 7.89 2.13
N GLU A 16 6.09 9.02 1.74
CA GLU A 16 6.88 9.85 2.65
C GLU A 16 6.00 10.66 3.61
N THR A 17 4.81 11.08 3.18
CA THR A 17 3.92 11.91 4.01
C THR A 17 2.72 11.14 4.57
N SER A 18 2.36 10.01 3.97
CA SER A 18 1.19 9.22 4.37
C SER A 18 1.24 8.76 5.83
N GLY A 19 0.10 8.86 6.50
CA GLY A 19 -0.15 8.28 7.82
C GLY A 19 -0.42 6.77 7.80
N ILE A 20 -0.55 6.16 6.63
CA ILE A 20 -0.78 4.72 6.46
C ILE A 20 0.56 3.95 6.54
N ILE A 21 1.64 4.55 6.02
CA ILE A 21 2.96 3.94 5.96
C ILE A 21 3.75 4.25 7.24
N PRO A 22 4.10 3.25 8.07
CA PRO A 22 4.94 3.46 9.23
C PRO A 22 6.29 4.07 8.84
N LYS A 23 6.81 5.00 9.67
CA LYS A 23 8.10 5.67 9.40
C LYS A 23 9.25 4.69 9.16
N ALA A 24 9.25 3.55 9.85
CA ALA A 24 10.26 2.50 9.70
C ALA A 24 10.27 1.85 8.31
N ASP A 25 9.13 1.82 7.61
CA ASP A 25 8.98 1.14 6.32
C ASP A 25 9.26 2.07 5.12
N ARG A 26 9.30 3.40 5.33
CA ARG A 26 9.48 4.38 4.27
C ARG A 26 10.81 4.23 3.53
N GLY A 27 11.88 3.92 4.25
CA GLY A 27 13.20 3.69 3.63
C GLY A 27 13.19 2.48 2.68
N MET A 28 12.47 1.42 3.03
CA MET A 28 12.29 0.26 2.17
C MET A 28 11.48 0.63 0.92
N MET A 29 10.39 1.39 1.07
CA MET A 29 9.55 1.83 -0.05
C MET A 29 10.36 2.68 -1.05
N ALA A 30 11.18 3.61 -0.54
CA ALA A 30 12.08 4.41 -1.36
C ALA A 30 13.13 3.55 -2.10
N ALA A 31 13.70 2.54 -1.44
CA ALA A 31 14.67 1.64 -2.05
C ALA A 31 14.11 0.85 -3.25
N VAL A 32 12.81 0.53 -3.24
CA VAL A 32 12.11 -0.12 -4.35
C VAL A 32 11.36 0.85 -5.28
N ARG A 33 11.58 2.16 -5.11
CA ARG A 33 10.97 3.24 -5.92
C ARG A 33 9.44 3.22 -5.92
N ILE A 34 8.84 2.92 -4.77
CA ILE A 34 7.39 3.03 -4.57
C ILE A 34 7.13 4.29 -3.74
N THR A 35 6.66 5.33 -4.41
CA THR A 35 6.29 6.61 -3.77
C THR A 35 4.78 6.72 -3.62
N ALA A 36 4.01 6.30 -4.61
CA ALA A 36 2.55 6.21 -4.51
C ALA A 36 2.09 4.79 -4.87
N HIS A 37 0.98 4.34 -4.27
CA HIS A 37 0.37 3.07 -4.66
C HIS A 37 -1.12 2.98 -4.34
N ILE A 38 -1.81 2.16 -5.13
CA ILE A 38 -3.14 1.64 -4.81
C ILE A 38 -3.00 0.14 -4.59
N THR A 39 -3.47 -0.34 -3.44
CA THR A 39 -3.44 -1.76 -3.08
C THR A 39 -4.85 -2.26 -2.84
N VAL A 40 -5.27 -3.23 -3.65
CA VAL A 40 -6.56 -3.91 -3.52
C VAL A 40 -6.32 -5.30 -2.92
N PRO A 41 -6.92 -5.63 -1.76
CA PRO A 41 -6.80 -6.96 -1.18
C PRO A 41 -7.55 -8.01 -2.01
N LEU A 42 -6.96 -9.18 -2.16
CA LEU A 42 -7.58 -10.34 -2.78
C LEU A 42 -7.99 -11.30 -1.67
N LEU A 43 -9.31 -11.51 -1.52
CA LEU A 43 -9.87 -12.39 -0.49
C LEU A 43 -10.42 -13.67 -1.11
N LYS A 44 -10.21 -14.80 -0.43
CA LYS A 44 -10.85 -16.08 -0.74
C LYS A 44 -11.53 -16.60 0.51
N ALA A 45 -12.85 -16.79 0.46
CA ALA A 45 -13.65 -17.23 1.61
C ALA A 45 -13.40 -16.38 2.88
N GLY A 46 -13.28 -15.06 2.72
CA GLY A 46 -13.03 -14.11 3.83
C GLY A 46 -11.58 -14.06 4.33
N ALA A 47 -10.69 -14.92 3.83
CA ALA A 47 -9.27 -14.88 4.17
C ALA A 47 -8.47 -14.09 3.12
N LEU A 48 -7.55 -13.23 3.58
CA LEU A 48 -6.61 -12.53 2.72
C LEU A 48 -5.61 -13.52 2.11
N VAL A 49 -5.60 -13.61 0.78
CA VAL A 49 -4.70 -14.51 0.04
C VAL A 49 -3.65 -13.77 -0.78
N GLY A 50 -3.78 -12.45 -0.92
CA GLY A 50 -2.80 -11.60 -1.61
C GLY A 50 -3.33 -10.19 -1.81
N SER A 51 -2.63 -9.43 -2.65
CA SER A 51 -3.05 -8.09 -3.05
C SER A 51 -2.61 -7.78 -4.47
N LEU A 52 -3.46 -7.09 -5.22
CA LEU A 52 -3.05 -6.41 -6.45
C LEU A 52 -2.55 -5.01 -6.07
N CYS A 53 -1.34 -4.67 -6.50
CA CYS A 53 -0.73 -3.38 -6.20
C CYS A 53 -0.34 -2.68 -7.51
N VAL A 54 -0.77 -1.44 -7.68
CA VAL A 54 -0.30 -0.54 -8.74
C VAL A 54 0.59 0.50 -8.07
N THR A 55 1.82 0.62 -8.53
CA THR A 55 2.85 1.48 -7.91
C THR A 55 3.28 2.58 -8.87
N GLU A 56 3.63 3.73 -8.32
CA GLU A 56 4.23 4.86 -9.03
C GLU A 56 5.47 5.33 -8.27
N SER A 57 6.48 5.78 -9.01
CA SER A 57 7.77 6.21 -8.46
C SER A 57 7.80 7.68 -8.04
N ALA A 58 6.71 8.41 -8.33
CA ALA A 58 6.45 9.77 -7.90
C ALA A 58 5.12 9.85 -7.10
N PRO A 59 4.90 10.93 -6.33
CA PRO A 59 3.60 11.18 -5.72
C PRO A 59 2.48 11.26 -6.77
N ARG A 60 1.26 10.87 -6.38
CA ARG A 60 0.11 10.83 -7.29
C ARG A 60 -1.21 11.14 -6.57
N GLU A 61 -2.02 12.03 -7.15
CA GLU A 61 -3.41 12.31 -6.75
C GLU A 61 -4.43 11.43 -7.49
#